data_AF-A0A3S1BPL5-F1
#
_entry.id   AF-A0A3S1BPL5-F1
#
_cell.length_a   1.000
_cell.length_b   1.000
_cell.length_c   1.000
_cell.angle_alpha   90.00
_cell.angle_beta   90.00
_cell.angle_gamma   90.00
#
_symmetry.space_group_name_H-M   'P 1'
#
loop_
_entity.id
_entity.type
_entity.pdbx_description
1 polymer ?
#
loop_
_entity_poly.entity_id
_entity_poly.type
_entity_poly.pdbx_seq_one_letter_code
_entity_poly.pdbx_strand_id
1 'polypeptide(L)' 'MANLSILKNGKAKAIRLSTLEAICKALECQPGDVLEYQSDEDTQE' A
#
# COMPACT_ATOMS: atom_id res chain seq x y z
N MET A 1 -10.16 -0.78 -14.61
CA MET A 1 -10.68 -1.48 -13.41
C MET A 1 -9.49 -1.80 -12.52
N ALA A 2 -9.42 -1.21 -11.33
CA ALA A 2 -8.39 -1.51 -10.34
C ALA A 2 -8.89 -2.65 -9.44
N ASN A 3 -8.13 -3.75 -9.32
CA ASN A 3 -8.51 -4.88 -8.49
C ASN A 3 -8.20 -4.57 -7.02
N LEU A 4 -9.14 -3.91 -6.33
CA LEU A 4 -9.04 -3.63 -4.89
C LEU A 4 -8.82 -4.91 -4.05
N SER A 5 -9.30 -6.05 -4.53
CA SER A 5 -9.08 -7.37 -3.94
C SER A 5 -7.60 -7.76 -3.82
N ILE A 6 -6.73 -7.30 -4.73
CA ILE A 6 -5.29 -7.60 -4.70
C ILE A 6 -4.60 -6.79 -3.60
N LEU A 7 -4.97 -5.51 -3.42
CA LEU A 7 -4.46 -4.68 -2.33
C LEU A 7 -4.91 -5.23 -0.97
N LYS A 8 -6.21 -5.54 -0.82
CA LYS A 8 -6.77 -6.07 0.44
C LYS A 8 -6.05 -7.34 0.90
N ASN A 9 -5.67 -8.22 -0.04
CA ASN A 9 -5.03 -9.49 0.27
C ASN A 9 -3.50 -9.39 0.41
N GLY A 10 -2.92 -8.19 0.38
CA GLY A 10 -1.46 -8.00 0.46
C GLY A 10 -0.67 -8.57 -0.72
N LYS A 11 -1.34 -8.89 -1.84
CA LYS A 11 -0.71 -9.50 -3.02
C LYS A 11 -0.30 -8.46 -4.07
N ALA A 12 -0.44 -7.18 -3.77
CA ALA A 12 -0.13 -6.10 -4.69
C ALA A 12 1.38 -5.95 -4.83
N LYS A 13 1.91 -6.17 -6.04
CA LYS A 13 3.33 -5.97 -6.34
C LYS A 13 3.69 -4.51 -6.64
N ALA A 14 2.70 -3.72 -7.06
CA ALA A 14 2.86 -2.31 -7.39
C ALA A 14 1.54 -1.57 -7.21
N ILE A 15 1.63 -0.27 -6.91
CA ILE A 15 0.51 0.65 -6.84
C ILE A 15 0.82 1.88 -7.70
N ARG A 16 -0.20 2.43 -8.37
CA ARG A 16 -0.05 3.72 -9.07
C ARG A 16 -0.06 4.84 -8.03
N LEU A 17 0.76 5.87 -8.25
CA LEU A 17 0.80 7.02 -7.34
C LEU A 17 -0.58 7.71 -7.20
N SER A 18 -1.37 7.77 -8.27
CA SER A 18 -2.74 8.31 -8.21
C SER A 18 -3.70 7.49 -7.35
N THR A 19 -3.46 6.17 -7.23
CA THR A 19 -4.22 5.31 -6.32
C THR A 19 -3.78 5.52 -4.89
N LEU A 20 -2.47 5.63 -4.63
CA LEU A 20 -1.95 5.99 -3.31
C LEU A 20 -2.47 7.35 -2.85
N GLU A 21 -2.48 8.35 -3.73
CA GLU A 21 -3.04 9.68 -3.46
C GLU A 21 -4.52 9.62 -3.07
N ALA A 22 -5.33 8.83 -3.78
CA ALA A 22 -6.74 8.66 -3.46
C ALA A 22 -6.95 7.98 -2.09
N ILE A 23 -6.08 7.03 -1.72
CA ILE A 23 -6.09 6.40 -0.39
C ILE A 23 -5.74 7.43 0.68
N CYS A 24 -4.65 8.18 0.51
CA CYS A 24 -4.24 9.22 1.46
C CYS A 24 -5.33 10.27 1.67
N LYS A 25 -6.01 10.70 0.60
CA LYS A 25 -7.15 11.63 0.68
C LYS A 25 -8.34 11.04 1.43
N ALA A 26 -8.64 9.77 1.24
CA ALA A 26 -9.77 9.10 1.88
C ALA A 26 -9.52 8.80 3.37
N LEU A 27 -8.26 8.57 3.75
CA LEU A 27 -7.83 8.26 5.12
C LEU A 27 -7.28 9.46 5.89
N GLU A 28 -7.22 10.63 5.24
CA GLU A 28 -6.62 11.86 5.79
C GLU A 28 -5.20 11.65 6.35
N CYS A 29 -4.40 10.85 5.64
CA CYS A 29 -3.03 10.48 6.05
C CYS A 29 -1.96 10.90 5.03
N GLN A 30 -0.70 10.74 5.41
CA GLN A 30 0.45 10.91 4.53
C GLN A 30 0.90 9.56 3.94
N PRO A 31 1.60 9.57 2.79
CA PRO A 31 2.15 8.33 2.20
C PRO A 31 3.05 7.53 3.16
N GLY A 32 3.78 8.22 4.05
CA GLY A 32 4.64 7.58 5.06
C GLY A 32 3.87 6.82 6.14
N ASP A 33 2.58 7.10 6.33
CA ASP A 33 1.73 6.37 7.27
C ASP A 33 1.25 5.03 6.70
N VAL A 34 1.38 4.83 5.38
CA VAL A 34 0.86 3.66 4.64
C VAL A 34 1.99 2.79 4.08
N LEU A 35 3.13 3.40 3.75
CA LEU A 35 4.27 2.73 3.15
C LEU A 35 5.35 2.47 4.20
N GLU A 36 5.66 1.20 4.40
CA GLU A 36 6.78 0.73 5.19
C GLU A 36 7.71 -0.08 4.28
N TYR A 37 9.01 0.14 4.43
CA TYR A 37 10.01 -0.74 3.84
C TYR A 37 10.24 -1.91 4.78
N GLN A 38 9.99 -3.13 4.31
CA GLN A 38 10.36 -4.36 5.00
C GLN A 38 11.49 -5.02 4.21
N SER A 39 12.60 -5.33 4.88
CA SER A 39 13.65 -6.12 4.25
C SER A 39 13.26 -7.60 4.27
N ASP A 40 13.86 -8.41 3.38
CA ASP A 40 13.61 -9.86 3.36
C ASP A 40 14.06 -10.54 4.68
N GLU A 41 14.90 -9.87 5.48
CA GLU A 41 15.36 -10.35 6.79
C GLU A 41 14.33 -10.07 7.91
N ASP A 42 13.48 -9.05 7.74
CA ASP A 42 12.44 -8.65 8.71
C ASP A 42 11.19 -9.54 8.68
N THR A 43 11.09 -10.51 7.76
CA THR A 43 9.91 -11.42 7.64
C THR A 43 9.99 -12.62 8.61
N GLN A 44 10.78 -12.54 9.68
CA GLN A 44 10.94 -13.60 10.69
C GLN A 44 10.40 -13.14 12.06
N GLU A 45 9.09 -12.96 12.17
CA GLU A 45 8.37 -12.91 13.46
C GLU A 45 7.04 -13.69 13.39
#